data_AF-A0A316PBR6-F1
#
_entry.id   AF-A0A316PBR6-F1
#
_cell.length_a   1.000
_cell.length_b   1.000
_cell.length_c   1.000
_cell.angle_alpha   90.00
_cell.angle_beta   90.00
_cell.angle_gamma   90.00
#
_symmetry.space_group_name_H-M   'P 1'
#
loop_
_entity.id
_entity.type
_entity.pdbx_description
1 polymer ?
#
loop_
_entity_poly.entity_id
_entity_poly.type
_entity_poly.pdbx_seq_one_letter_code
_entity_poly.pdbx_strand_id
1 'polypeptide(L)'
;MEKISEILTIVNTALLPILGFFLFYNSRRREARAKAEREEIHNVSSISDEWQELYKKAEDKLKAKDAKIDQLYAEKESDRQRIRELNEQHNALKMEHQAAKFKECTVRGCEKRQPPSNY
;
A
#
# COMPACT_ATOMS: atom_id res chain seq x y z
N MET A 1 -62.04 36.16 47.09
CA MET A 1 -61.22 36.64 45.94
C MET A 1 -59.75 36.81 46.34
N GLU A 2 -59.44 37.46 47.45
CA GLU A 2 -58.04 37.73 47.87
C GLU A 2 -57.20 36.46 48.13
N LYS A 3 -57.75 35.45 48.81
CA LYS A 3 -57.03 34.19 49.10
C LYS A 3 -56.62 33.39 47.86
N ILE A 4 -57.39 33.48 46.78
CA ILE A 4 -57.08 32.82 45.50
C ILE A 4 -55.90 33.53 44.81
N SER A 5 -55.83 34.86 44.93
CA SER A 5 -54.73 35.66 44.36
C SER A 5 -53.40 35.40 45.06
N GLU A 6 -53.39 35.26 46.40
CA GLU A 6 -52.20 34.91 47.19
C GLU A 6 -51.62 33.55 46.78
N ILE A 7 -52.48 32.54 46.58
CA ILE A 7 -52.08 31.20 46.14
C ILE A 7 -51.48 31.24 44.73
N LEU A 8 -52.10 31.97 43.79
CA LEU A 8 -51.58 32.14 42.43
C LEU A 8 -50.21 32.82 42.42
N THR A 9 -49.99 33.82 43.27
CA THR A 9 -48.68 34.48 43.38
C THR A 9 -47.59 33.55 43.93
N ILE A 10 -47.91 32.70 44.92
CA ILE A 10 -46.94 31.75 45.49
C ILE A 10 -46.60 30.65 44.47
N VAL A 11 -47.60 30.15 43.75
CA VAL A 11 -47.39 29.14 42.69
C VAL A 11 -46.48 29.68 41.59
N ASN A 12 -46.73 30.91 41.12
CA ASN A 12 -45.94 31.50 40.05
C ASN A 12 -44.53 31.94 40.47
N THR A 13 -44.35 32.46 41.69
CA THR A 13 -43.06 33.02 42.12
C THR A 13 -42.14 32.00 42.80
N ALA A 14 -42.68 30.94 43.41
CA ALA A 14 -41.87 29.96 44.13
C ALA A 14 -41.94 28.56 43.49
N LEU A 15 -43.14 28.07 43.19
CA LEU A 15 -43.32 26.66 42.83
C LEU A 15 -42.91 26.36 41.37
N LEU A 16 -43.29 27.22 40.43
CA LEU A 16 -42.88 27.09 39.02
C LEU A 16 -41.36 27.22 38.81
N PRO A 17 -40.65 28.19 39.43
CA PRO A 17 -39.19 28.30 39.28
C PRO A 17 -38.44 27.10 39.88
N ILE A 18 -38.89 26.56 41.02
CA ILE A 18 -38.27 25.38 41.64
C ILE A 18 -38.45 24.15 40.76
N LEU A 19 -39.65 23.93 40.23
CA LEU A 19 -39.92 22.86 39.27
C LEU A 19 -39.11 23.05 37.99
N GLY A 20 -39.04 24.28 37.46
CA GLY A 20 -38.23 24.63 36.29
C GLY A 20 -36.75 24.36 36.51
N PHE A 21 -36.20 24.71 37.67
CA PHE A 21 -34.82 24.43 38.04
C PHE A 21 -34.55 22.92 38.12
N PHE A 22 -35.44 22.14 38.73
CA PHE A 22 -35.29 20.69 38.83
C PHE A 22 -35.38 20.00 37.45
N LEU A 23 -36.32 20.44 36.61
CA LEU A 23 -36.45 19.97 35.23
C LEU A 23 -35.22 20.32 34.39
N PHE A 24 -34.72 21.56 34.51
CA PHE A 24 -33.51 22.02 33.83
C PHE A 24 -32.24 21.29 34.31
N TYR A 25 -32.13 21.02 35.61
CA TYR A 25 -31.03 20.24 36.16
C TYR A 25 -31.04 18.79 35.63
N ASN A 26 -32.22 18.16 35.60
CA ASN A 26 -32.39 16.83 35.01
C ASN A 26 -32.14 16.80 33.50
N SER A 27 -32.55 17.83 32.75
CA SER A 27 -32.29 17.90 31.31
C SER A 27 -30.79 18.05 31.02
N ARG A 28 -30.09 18.94 31.72
CA ARG A 28 -28.62 19.09 31.61
C ARG A 28 -27.89 17.79 31.94
N ARG A 29 -28.36 17.03 32.93
CA ARG A 29 -27.76 15.73 33.27
C ARG A 29 -27.95 14.69 32.16
N ARG A 30 -29.09 14.70 31.46
CA ARG A 30 -29.33 13.84 30.29
C ARG A 30 -28.48 14.26 29.10
N GLU A 31 -28.36 15.56 28.84
CA GLU A 31 -27.51 16.09 27.78
C GLU A 31 -26.03 15.76 28.02
N ALA A 32 -25.54 15.89 29.25
CA ALA A 32 -24.16 15.54 29.59
C ALA A 32 -23.88 14.05 29.36
N ARG A 33 -24.81 13.17 29.74
CA ARG A 33 -24.72 11.72 29.48
C ARG A 33 -24.74 11.41 27.98
N ALA A 34 -25.66 12.04 27.24
CA ALA A 34 -25.75 11.86 25.79
C ALA A 34 -24.51 12.41 25.05
N LYS A 35 -23.88 13.47 25.55
CA LYS A 35 -22.61 13.98 25.01
C LYS A 35 -21.47 13.01 25.27
N ALA A 36 -21.33 12.49 26.49
CA ALA A 36 -20.31 11.49 26.81
C ALA A 36 -20.47 10.22 25.95
N GLU A 37 -21.69 9.72 25.79
CA GLU A 37 -21.97 8.56 24.92
C GLU A 37 -21.66 8.85 23.44
N ARG A 38 -21.98 10.05 22.95
CA ARG A 38 -21.62 10.46 21.59
C ARG A 38 -20.10 10.58 21.40
N GLU A 39 -19.37 11.07 22.40
CA GLU A 39 -17.90 11.15 22.37
C GLU A 39 -17.27 9.76 22.37
N GLU A 40 -17.82 8.81 23.15
CA GLU A 40 -17.38 7.41 23.12
C GLU A 40 -17.66 6.75 21.76
N ILE A 41 -18.87 6.92 21.20
CA ILE A 41 -19.20 6.41 19.87
C ILE A 41 -18.30 7.04 18.80
N HIS A 42 -18.04 8.35 18.87
CA HIS A 42 -17.16 9.05 17.94
C HIS A 42 -15.72 8.53 18.03
N ASN A 43 -15.24 8.25 19.25
CA ASN A 43 -13.91 7.68 19.47
C ASN A 43 -13.81 6.25 18.90
N VAL A 44 -14.84 5.43 19.07
CA VAL A 44 -14.87 4.08 18.48
C VAL A 44 -14.96 4.14 16.95
N SER A 45 -15.75 5.07 16.39
CA SER A 45 -15.82 5.25 14.94
C SER A 45 -14.50 5.74 14.36
N SER A 46 -13.81 6.67 15.02
CA SER A 46 -12.49 7.12 14.54
C SER A 46 -11.46 5.98 14.56
N ILE A 47 -11.50 5.10 15.56
CA ILE A 47 -10.65 3.90 15.58
C ILE A 47 -10.97 3.01 14.38
N SER A 48 -12.25 2.77 14.08
CA SER A 48 -12.67 1.96 12.92
C SER A 48 -12.16 2.54 11.60
N ASP A 49 -12.26 3.86 11.42
CA ASP A 49 -11.81 4.55 10.21
C ASP A 49 -10.28 4.46 10.06
N GLU A 50 -9.53 4.60 11.15
CA GLU A 50 -8.07 4.41 11.18
C GLU A 50 -7.68 3.00 10.73
N TRP A 51 -8.37 1.96 11.23
CA TRP A 51 -8.14 0.59 10.79
C TRP A 51 -8.41 0.43 9.29
N GLN A 52 -9.52 0.99 8.80
CA GLN A 52 -9.86 0.91 7.39
C GLN A 52 -8.79 1.58 6.51
N GLU A 53 -8.26 2.72 6.92
CA GLU A 53 -7.15 3.36 6.23
C GLU A 53 -5.87 2.53 6.24
N LEU A 54 -5.52 1.93 7.38
CA LEU A 54 -4.36 1.05 7.50
C LEU A 54 -4.48 -0.17 6.58
N TYR A 55 -5.67 -0.77 6.50
CA TYR A 55 -5.95 -1.87 5.58
C TYR A 55 -5.82 -1.46 4.12
N LYS A 56 -6.40 -0.33 3.71
CA LYS A 56 -6.26 0.20 2.34
C LYS A 56 -4.79 0.43 1.99
N LYS A 57 -4.03 1.10 2.87
CA LYS A 57 -2.59 1.33 2.69
C LYS A 57 -1.80 0.03 2.58
N ALA A 58 -2.19 -1.02 3.33
CA ALA A 58 -1.55 -2.32 3.24
C ALA A 58 -1.87 -3.04 1.92
N GLU A 59 -3.13 -3.00 1.48
CA GLU A 59 -3.58 -3.59 0.22
C GLU A 59 -2.92 -2.92 -0.99
N ASP A 60 -2.83 -1.59 -1.00
CA ASP A 60 -2.15 -0.84 -2.06
C ASP A 60 -0.66 -1.18 -2.13
N LYS A 61 -0.01 -1.32 -0.97
CA LYS A 61 1.40 -1.77 -0.90
C LYS A 61 1.57 -3.21 -1.41
N LEU A 62 0.62 -4.10 -1.14
CA LEU A 62 0.65 -5.47 -1.66
C LEU A 62 0.49 -5.47 -3.17
N LYS A 63 -0.51 -4.76 -3.71
CA LYS A 63 -0.71 -4.62 -5.16
C LYS A 63 0.53 -4.05 -5.86
N ALA A 64 1.13 -3.02 -5.29
CA ALA A 64 2.36 -2.42 -5.83
C ALA A 64 3.54 -3.42 -5.82
N LYS A 65 3.64 -4.25 -4.78
CA LYS A 65 4.66 -5.30 -4.70
C LYS A 65 4.41 -6.42 -5.70
N ASP A 66 3.17 -6.90 -5.82
CA ASP A 66 2.81 -7.96 -6.76
C ASP A 66 3.05 -7.51 -8.21
N ALA A 67 2.65 -6.28 -8.56
CA ALA A 67 2.95 -5.70 -9.87
C ALA A 67 4.47 -5.62 -10.13
N LYS A 68 5.27 -5.29 -9.10
CA LYS A 68 6.72 -5.26 -9.23
C LYS A 68 7.31 -6.67 -9.40
N ILE A 69 6.76 -7.66 -8.72
CA ILE A 69 7.16 -9.06 -8.83
C ILE A 69 6.91 -9.55 -10.26
N ASP A 70 5.72 -9.31 -10.81
CA ASP A 70 5.38 -9.71 -12.18
C ASP A 70 6.31 -9.05 -13.21
N GLN A 71 6.60 -7.75 -13.04
CA GLN A 71 7.58 -7.05 -13.86
C GLN A 71 8.96 -7.72 -13.81
N LEU A 72 9.46 -8.03 -12.60
CA LEU A 72 10.77 -8.68 -12.42
C LEU A 72 10.81 -10.08 -13.04
N TYR A 73 9.71 -10.83 -12.98
CA TYR A 73 9.63 -12.14 -13.64
C TYR A 73 9.71 -12.02 -15.16
N ALA A 74 9.04 -11.01 -15.75
CA ALA A 74 9.12 -10.76 -17.19
C ALA A 74 10.54 -10.34 -17.62
N GLU A 75 11.16 -9.41 -16.90
CA GLU A 75 12.55 -8.97 -17.14
C GLU A 75 13.52 -10.14 -17.05
N LYS A 76 13.38 -10.98 -16.02
CA LYS A 76 14.22 -12.17 -15.80
C LYS A 76 14.12 -13.17 -16.96
N GLU A 77 12.94 -13.41 -17.52
CA GLU A 77 12.82 -14.34 -18.64
C GLU A 77 13.41 -13.76 -19.93
N SER A 78 13.24 -12.45 -20.17
CA SER A 78 13.90 -11.76 -21.28
C SER A 78 15.44 -11.84 -21.16
N ASP A 79 15.99 -11.58 -19.97
CA ASP A 79 17.43 -11.71 -19.74
C ASP A 79 17.93 -13.14 -19.92
N ARG A 80 17.15 -14.15 -19.50
CA ARG A 80 17.47 -15.56 -19.74
C ARG A 80 17.56 -15.88 -21.23
N GLN A 81 16.65 -15.35 -22.05
CA GLN A 81 16.69 -15.51 -23.50
C GLN A 81 17.93 -14.85 -24.09
N ARG A 82 18.19 -13.58 -23.71
CA ARG A 82 19.38 -12.84 -24.16
C ARG A 82 20.69 -13.54 -23.80
N ILE A 83 20.79 -14.11 -22.60
CA ILE A 83 21.97 -14.88 -22.16
C ILE A 83 22.13 -16.16 -22.99
N ARG A 84 21.04 -16.86 -23.33
CA ARG A 84 21.09 -18.05 -24.20
C ARG A 84 21.61 -17.69 -25.58
N GLU A 85 21.05 -16.65 -26.21
CA GLU A 85 21.47 -16.17 -27.53
C GLU A 85 22.94 -15.74 -27.55
N LEU A 86 23.37 -14.96 -26.56
CA LEU A 86 24.77 -14.53 -26.44
C LEU A 86 25.72 -15.71 -26.25
N ASN A 87 25.33 -16.71 -25.45
CA ASN A 87 26.14 -17.91 -25.26
C ASN A 87 26.25 -18.74 -26.55
N GLU A 88 25.16 -18.88 -27.31
CA GLU A 88 25.19 -19.56 -28.60
C GLU A 88 26.11 -18.86 -29.59
N GLN A 89 25.99 -17.54 -29.72
CA GLN A 89 26.86 -16.74 -30.59
C GLN A 89 28.32 -16.82 -30.16
N HIS A 90 28.59 -16.70 -28.86
CA HIS A 90 29.95 -16.81 -28.32
C HIS A 90 30.54 -18.20 -28.57
N ASN A 91 29.75 -19.26 -28.39
CA ASN A 91 30.19 -20.63 -28.64
C ASN A 91 30.46 -20.87 -30.14
N ALA A 92 29.59 -20.38 -31.03
CA ALA A 92 29.79 -20.45 -32.47
C ALA A 92 31.10 -19.74 -32.87
N LEU A 93 31.29 -18.50 -32.42
CA LEU A 93 32.49 -17.72 -32.71
C LEU A 93 33.75 -18.38 -32.15
N LYS A 94 33.67 -19.00 -30.97
CA LYS A 94 34.78 -19.75 -30.36
C LYS A 94 35.17 -20.95 -31.22
N MET A 95 34.19 -21.69 -31.75
CA MET A 95 34.44 -22.82 -32.64
C MET A 95 35.05 -22.38 -33.98
N GLU A 96 34.54 -21.30 -34.57
CA GLU A 96 35.12 -20.70 -35.78
C GLU A 96 36.55 -20.23 -35.56
N HIS A 97 36.80 -19.53 -34.44
CA HIS A 97 38.13 -19.08 -34.09
C HIS A 97 39.10 -20.25 -33.88
N GLN A 98 38.65 -21.33 -33.24
CA GLN A 98 39.44 -22.54 -33.07
C GLN A 98 39.74 -23.22 -34.41
N ALA A 99 38.75 -23.29 -35.32
CA ALA A 99 38.94 -23.82 -36.66
C ALA A 99 39.90 -22.95 -37.49
N ALA A 100 39.82 -21.62 -37.36
CA ALA A 100 40.73 -20.68 -38.02
C ALA A 100 42.17 -20.81 -37.48
N LYS A 101 42.33 -20.92 -36.15
CA LYS A 101 43.62 -21.18 -35.50
C LYS A 101 44.25 -22.48 -35.99
N PHE A 102 43.46 -23.54 -36.13
CA PHE A 102 43.96 -24.81 -36.67
C PHE A 102 44.43 -24.70 -38.13
N LYS A 103 43.81 -23.80 -38.90
CA LYS A 103 44.17 -23.52 -40.29
C LYS A 103 45.27 -22.46 -40.43
N GLU A 104 45.70 -21.80 -39.37
CA GLU A 104 46.66 -20.70 -39.46
C GLU A 104 48.02 -21.19 -39.97
N CYS A 105 48.62 -20.47 -40.90
CA CYS A 105 49.95 -20.79 -41.40
C CYS A 105 51.00 -20.24 -40.45
N THR A 106 51.85 -21.12 -39.91
CA THR A 106 52.92 -20.72 -38.99
C THR A 106 54.16 -20.14 -39.70
N VAL A 107 54.23 -20.24 -41.03
CA VAL A 107 55.39 -19.84 -41.85
C VAL A 107 55.03 -18.65 -42.74
N ARG A 108 55.97 -17.73 -42.95
CA ARG A 108 55.75 -16.53 -43.77
C ARG A 108 55.87 -16.89 -45.27
N GLY A 109 54.74 -16.88 -45.98
CA GLY A 109 54.64 -17.19 -47.41
C GLY A 109 53.88 -18.49 -47.69
N CYS A 110 53.17 -18.56 -48.81
CA CYS A 110 52.24 -19.66 -49.10
C CYS A 110 52.91 -20.95 -49.62
N GLU A 111 54.13 -20.88 -50.17
CA GLU A 111 54.79 -22.01 -50.83
C GLU A 111 55.11 -23.19 -49.89
N LYS A 112 55.37 -22.91 -48.60
CA LYS A 112 55.73 -23.93 -47.58
C LYS A 112 54.80 -23.86 -46.36
N ARG A 113 53.51 -23.67 -46.60
CA ARG A 113 52.51 -23.56 -45.53
C ARG A 113 52.49 -24.79 -44.62
N GLN A 114 52.45 -24.55 -43.31
CA GLN A 114 52.25 -25.56 -42.27
C GLN A 114 51.07 -25.17 -41.37
N PRO A 115 50.10 -26.06 -41.13
CA PRO A 115 49.94 -27.39 -41.72
C PRO A 115 49.60 -27.34 -43.22
N PRO A 116 49.99 -28.35 -44.02
CA PRO A 116 49.60 -28.43 -45.42
C PRO A 116 48.06 -28.46 -45.54
N SER A 117 47.53 -27.62 -46.43
CA SER A 117 46.10 -27.55 -46.74
C SER A 117 45.83 -28.36 -48.00
N ASN A 118 44.86 -29.28 -47.95
CA ASN A 118 44.44 -30.08 -49.11
C ASN A 118 43.35 -29.40 -49.97
N TYR A 119 43.02 -28.14 -49.64
CA TYR A 119 42.19 -27.22 -50.42
C TYR A 119 43.07 -26.23 -51.17
#